data_AF-A0A7V4XAF9-F1
#
_entry.id   AF-A0A7V4XAF9-F1
#
_cell.length_a   1.000
_cell.length_b   1.000
_cell.length_c   1.000
_cell.angle_alpha   90.00
_cell.angle_beta   90.00
_cell.angle_gamma   90.00
#
_symmetry.space_group_name_H-M   'P 1'
#
loop_
_entity.id
_entity.type
_entity.pdbx_description
1 polymer ?
#
loop_
_entity_poly.entity_id
_entity_poly.type
_entity_poly.pdbx_seq_one_letter_code
_entity_poly.pdbx_strand_id
1 'polypeptide(L)'
;MTLKRLALDIDHRWKPGDIIAVEGEFYPRSSLGIYTKKPVYRWRGRASWEFGSRFEHSRRFFLDDKSFKQAWYSDQGVFLVVDESTLERTSFLRNGTEIGSQGIHILLANPPALKEVAGK
;
A
#
# COMPACT_ATOMS: atom_id res chain seq x y z
N MET A 1 -11.95 -0.65 13.79
CA MET A 1 -12.18 -1.57 12.64
C MET A 1 -10.81 -2.00 12.14
N THR A 2 -10.54 -3.31 11.99
CA THR A 2 -9.19 -3.83 11.65
C THR A 2 -9.10 -4.22 10.17
N LEU A 3 -7.94 -4.04 9.53
CA LEU A 3 -7.70 -4.43 8.13
C LEU A 3 -7.18 -5.87 7.97
N LYS A 4 -7.58 -6.76 8.88
CA LYS A 4 -7.06 -8.13 8.95
C LYS A 4 -7.33 -8.92 7.68
N ARG A 5 -8.50 -8.76 7.05
CA ARG A 5 -8.85 -9.48 5.82
C ARG A 5 -7.92 -9.08 4.67
N LEU A 6 -7.77 -7.78 4.45
CA LEU A 6 -6.88 -7.25 3.42
C LEU A 6 -5.42 -7.65 3.66
N ALA A 7 -4.98 -7.71 4.92
CA ALA A 7 -3.64 -8.21 5.27
C ALA A 7 -3.43 -9.66 4.85
N LEU A 8 -4.42 -10.54 5.04
CA LEU A 8 -4.34 -11.93 4.60
C LEU A 8 -4.30 -12.05 3.07
N ASP A 9 -5.11 -11.23 2.37
CA ASP A 9 -5.11 -11.20 0.90
C ASP A 9 -3.75 -10.77 0.32
N ILE A 10 -3.06 -9.85 0.98
CA ILE A 10 -1.69 -9.45 0.67
C ILE A 10 -0.73 -10.61 0.93
N ASP A 11 -0.79 -11.22 2.12
CA ASP A 11 0.14 -12.28 2.52
C ASP A 11 0.09 -13.49 1.58
N HIS A 12 -1.10 -13.85 1.08
CA HIS A 12 -1.26 -14.95 0.12
C HIS A 12 -0.56 -14.69 -1.23
N ARG A 13 -0.36 -13.43 -1.60
CA ARG A 13 0.22 -13.02 -2.90
C ARG A 13 1.63 -12.48 -2.77
N TRP A 14 2.12 -12.35 -1.55
CA TRP A 14 3.35 -11.66 -1.25
C TRP A 14 4.58 -12.34 -1.84
N LYS A 15 5.45 -11.56 -2.46
CA LYS A 15 6.77 -11.97 -2.92
C LYS A 15 7.87 -11.12 -2.27
N PRO A 16 9.09 -11.66 -2.13
CA PRO A 16 10.24 -10.87 -1.75
C PRO A 16 10.42 -9.68 -2.69
N GLY A 17 10.46 -8.48 -2.12
CA GLY A 17 10.59 -7.24 -2.87
C GLY A 17 9.27 -6.51 -3.11
N ASP A 18 8.11 -7.11 -2.87
CA ASP A 18 6.84 -6.38 -2.98
C ASP A 18 6.74 -5.25 -1.94
N ILE A 19 5.82 -4.30 -2.18
CA ILE A 19 5.55 -3.20 -1.26
C ILE A 19 4.06 -3.09 -0.93
N ILE A 20 3.79 -2.70 0.31
CA ILE A 20 2.46 -2.32 0.77
C ILE A 20 2.44 -0.80 0.91
N ALA A 21 1.54 -0.13 0.21
CA ALA A 21 1.32 1.29 0.30
C ALA A 21 -0.10 1.59 0.81
N VAL A 22 -0.25 2.69 1.54
CA VAL A 22 -1.53 3.18 2.00
C VAL A 22 -1.67 4.65 1.67
N GLU A 23 -2.82 5.05 1.14
CA GLU A 23 -3.09 6.47 0.91
C GLU A 23 -3.44 7.18 2.23
N GLY A 24 -3.03 8.44 2.38
CA GLY A 24 -3.53 9.31 3.45
C GLY A 24 -2.99 8.99 4.85
N GLU A 25 -3.84 9.12 5.87
CA GLU A 25 -3.42 8.91 7.27
C GLU A 25 -3.14 7.43 7.59
N PHE A 26 -2.06 7.22 8.33
CA PHE A 26 -1.55 5.90 8.70
C PHE A 26 -2.34 5.24 9.82
N TYR A 27 -2.92 6.00 10.75
CA TYR A 27 -3.57 5.47 11.94
C TYR A 27 -4.66 4.43 11.65
N PRO A 28 -5.63 4.66 10.72
CA PRO A 28 -6.63 3.65 10.38
C PRO A 28 -6.06 2.42 9.68
N ARG A 29 -4.86 2.52 9.08
CA ARG A 29 -4.26 1.49 8.24
C ARG A 29 -3.02 0.81 8.86
N SER A 30 -2.63 1.25 10.07
CA SER A 30 -1.52 0.73 10.88
C SER A 30 -1.65 -0.76 11.18
N SER A 31 -2.89 -1.28 11.27
CA SER A 31 -3.17 -2.70 11.47
C SER A 31 -2.62 -3.60 10.35
N LEU A 32 -2.42 -3.09 9.13
CA LEU A 32 -1.81 -3.86 8.04
C LEU A 32 -0.41 -4.34 8.41
N GLY A 33 0.47 -3.44 8.84
CA GLY A 33 1.85 -3.81 9.21
C GLY A 33 1.91 -4.77 10.40
N ILE A 34 0.93 -4.70 11.31
CA ILE A 34 0.82 -5.61 12.44
C ILE A 34 0.49 -7.03 11.99
N TYR A 35 -0.47 -7.18 11.07
CA TYR A 35 -0.94 -8.48 10.59
C TYR A 35 -0.01 -9.10 9.54
N THR A 36 0.48 -8.29 8.58
CA THR A 36 1.35 -8.79 7.51
C THR A 36 2.81 -8.98 7.95
N LYS A 37 3.20 -8.35 9.07
CA LYS A 37 4.60 -8.26 9.54
C LYS A 37 5.55 -7.62 8.51
N LYS A 38 5.02 -6.80 7.60
CA LYS A 38 5.77 -6.16 6.51
C LYS A 38 5.80 -4.64 6.66
N PRO A 39 6.82 -3.97 6.08
CA PRO A 39 6.82 -2.51 5.94
C PRO A 39 5.57 -2.00 5.23
N VAL A 40 4.94 -0.97 5.79
CA VAL A 40 3.81 -0.27 5.15
C VAL A 40 4.23 1.17 4.86
N TYR A 41 4.26 1.51 3.58
CA TYR A 41 4.58 2.84 3.07
C TYR A 41 3.32 3.71 3.04
N ARG A 42 3.49 5.01 3.23
CA ARG A 42 2.44 6.02 3.15
C ARG A 42 2.57 6.78 1.84
N TRP A 43 1.48 6.92 1.10
CA TRP A 43 1.37 7.73 -0.11
C TRP A 43 0.38 8.87 0.15
N ARG A 44 0.71 10.10 -0.26
CA ARG A 44 -0.14 11.32 -0.13
C ARG A 44 -0.64 11.69 1.29
N GLY A 45 -0.14 11.09 2.36
CA GLY A 45 -0.50 11.49 3.72
C GLY A 45 0.27 12.71 4.23
N ARG A 46 -0.40 13.61 4.95
CA ARG A 46 0.31 14.58 5.81
C ARG A 46 0.88 13.83 7.01
N ALA A 47 2.11 14.15 7.40
CA ALA A 47 2.62 13.70 8.68
C ALA A 47 1.89 14.50 9.76
N SER A 48 0.82 13.97 10.34
CA SER A 48 0.12 14.57 11.50
C SER A 48 0.98 14.61 12.78
N TRP A 49 2.31 14.45 12.66
CA TRP A 49 3.29 14.45 13.74
C TRP A 49 4.50 15.27 13.28
N GLU A 50 4.33 16.59 13.23
CA GLU A 50 5.42 17.59 13.09
C GLU A 50 6.51 17.49 14.18
N PHE A 51 6.36 16.61 15.17
CA PHE A 51 7.31 16.45 16.27
C PHE A 51 8.33 15.31 16.10
N GLY A 52 7.98 14.24 15.38
CA GLY A 52 8.86 13.05 15.22
C GLY A 52 9.71 13.04 13.95
N SER A 53 9.44 13.94 13.00
CA SER A 53 10.08 13.99 11.67
C SER A 53 11.48 14.60 11.65
N ARG A 54 11.99 15.08 12.80
CA ARG A 54 13.36 15.62 12.96
C ARG A 54 14.44 14.56 13.15
N PHE A 55 14.09 13.28 13.24
CA PHE A 55 15.09 12.23 13.32
C PHE A 55 15.64 11.89 11.92
N GLU A 56 16.85 12.35 11.62
CA GLU A 56 17.62 12.10 10.38
C GLU A 56 17.78 10.61 10.00
N HIS A 57 17.43 9.68 10.89
CA HIS A 57 17.51 8.23 10.68
C HIS A 57 16.17 7.49 10.57
N SER A 58 15.03 8.19 10.56
CA SER A 58 13.75 7.50 10.37
C SER A 58 13.62 7.00 8.93
N ARG A 59 13.56 5.66 8.76
CA ARG A 59 13.25 5.00 7.49
C ARG A 59 12.06 5.71 6.85
N ARG A 60 12.24 6.26 5.65
CA ARG A 60 11.20 7.01 4.95
C ARG A 60 10.12 6.04 4.48
N PHE A 61 9.18 5.72 5.37
CA PHE A 61 7.94 5.02 5.02
C PHE A 61 6.98 5.96 4.26
N PHE A 62 7.51 6.88 3.45
CA PHE A 62 6.76 7.87 2.70
C PHE A 62 7.15 7.79 1.22
N LEU A 63 6.15 7.62 0.37
CA LEU A 63 6.26 7.67 -1.08
C LEU A 63 5.54 8.94 -1.55
N ASP A 64 6.29 9.82 -2.20
CA ASP A 64 5.69 10.91 -2.96
C ASP A 64 5.06 10.38 -4.26
N ASP A 65 4.30 11.21 -4.95
CA ASP A 65 3.60 10.83 -6.19
C ASP A 65 4.52 10.29 -7.28
N LYS A 66 5.75 10.82 -7.40
CA LYS A 66 6.72 10.36 -8.41
C LYS A 66 7.25 8.99 -8.03
N SER A 67 7.72 8.83 -6.79
CA SER A 67 8.25 7.55 -6.28
C SER A 67 7.19 6.45 -6.27
N PHE A 68 5.95 6.77 -5.88
CA PHE A 68 4.84 5.84 -5.91
C PHE A 68 4.50 5.39 -7.33
N LYS A 69 4.35 6.33 -8.28
CA LYS A 69 4.09 6.00 -9.68
C LYS A 69 5.20 5.14 -10.28
N GLN A 70 6.46 5.45 -9.98
CA GLN A 70 7.59 4.66 -10.45
C GLN A 70 7.50 3.22 -9.95
N ALA A 71 7.20 2.99 -8.67
CA ALA A 71 6.99 1.65 -8.15
C ALA A 71 5.77 0.96 -8.77
N TRP A 72 4.65 1.67 -8.91
CA TRP A 72 3.39 1.15 -9.47
C TRP A 72 3.54 0.61 -10.90
N TYR A 73 4.36 1.27 -11.72
CA TYR A 73 4.64 0.88 -13.11
C TYR A 73 5.90 0.01 -13.27
N SER A 74 6.61 -0.31 -12.20
CA SER A 74 7.78 -1.18 -12.25
C SER A 74 7.40 -2.66 -12.29
N ASP A 75 8.38 -3.54 -12.41
CA ASP A 75 8.22 -5.00 -12.24
C ASP A 75 8.01 -5.44 -10.77
N GLN A 76 8.01 -4.51 -9.82
CA GLN A 76 7.77 -4.76 -8.41
C GLN A 76 6.27 -4.92 -8.13
N GLY A 77 5.88 -5.88 -7.29
CA GLY A 77 4.49 -6.00 -6.83
C GLY A 77 4.15 -4.89 -5.85
N VAL A 78 3.07 -4.16 -6.13
CA VAL A 78 2.56 -3.08 -5.28
C VAL A 78 1.13 -3.38 -4.86
N PHE A 79 0.93 -3.46 -3.55
CA PHE A 79 -0.37 -3.55 -2.90
C PHE A 79 -0.73 -2.19 -2.33
N LEU A 80 -1.78 -1.56 -2.85
CA LEU A 80 -2.22 -0.24 -2.44
C LEU A 80 -3.58 -0.30 -1.75
N VAL A 81 -3.68 0.25 -0.54
CA VAL A 81 -4.98 0.45 0.13
C VAL A 81 -5.43 1.90 0.02
N VAL A 82 -6.60 2.10 -0.59
CA VAL A 82 -7.23 3.40 -0.88
C VAL A 82 -8.70 3.38 -0.48
N ASP A 83 -9.37 4.51 -0.65
CA ASP A 83 -10.84 4.62 -0.65
C ASP A 83 -11.35 4.96 -2.06
N GLU A 84 -12.68 4.91 -2.22
CA GLU A 84 -13.35 5.19 -3.50
C GLU A 84 -13.05 6.59 -4.03
N SER A 85 -13.06 7.60 -3.15
CA SER A 85 -12.77 8.99 -3.54
C SER A 85 -11.35 9.15 -4.12
N THR A 86 -10.39 8.37 -3.61
CA THR A 86 -9.03 8.33 -4.15
C THR A 86 -8.96 7.73 -5.54
N LEU A 87 -9.72 6.65 -5.79
CA LEU A 87 -9.83 6.01 -7.10
C LEU A 87 -10.43 6.95 -8.14
N GLU A 88 -11.47 7.68 -7.78
CA GLU A 88 -12.10 8.67 -8.66
C GLU A 88 -11.14 9.79 -9.05
N ARG A 89 -10.35 10.28 -8.08
CA ARG A 89 -9.39 11.38 -8.27
C ARG A 89 -8.09 10.95 -8.93
N THR A 90 -7.81 9.65 -9.00
CA THR A 90 -6.51 9.13 -9.45
C THR A 90 -6.67 8.15 -10.60
N SER A 91 -6.82 8.70 -11.81
CA SER A 91 -7.03 7.93 -13.04
C SER A 91 -5.98 6.85 -13.30
N PHE A 92 -4.72 7.09 -12.93
CA PHE A 92 -3.64 6.15 -13.21
C PHE A 92 -3.76 4.84 -12.41
N LEU A 93 -4.51 4.83 -11.29
CA LEU A 93 -4.77 3.61 -10.50
C LEU A 93 -5.75 2.66 -11.19
N ARG A 94 -6.48 3.11 -12.22
CA ARG A 94 -7.45 2.28 -12.96
C ARG A 94 -6.81 1.14 -13.73
N ASN A 95 -5.49 1.13 -13.90
CA ASN A 95 -4.75 0.01 -14.45
C ASN A 95 -4.45 -1.09 -13.39
N GLY A 96 -4.72 -0.82 -12.11
CA GLY A 96 -4.65 -1.80 -11.04
C GLY A 96 -5.89 -2.65 -10.98
N THR A 97 -5.76 -3.82 -10.37
CA THR A 97 -6.87 -4.74 -10.13
C THR A 97 -7.28 -4.67 -8.67
N GLU A 98 -8.57 -4.50 -8.41
CA GLU A 98 -9.11 -4.69 -7.06
C GLU A 98 -9.04 -6.17 -6.69
N ILE A 99 -8.35 -6.48 -5.60
CA ILE A 99 -8.22 -7.85 -5.07
C ILE A 99 -9.03 -8.06 -3.79
N GLY A 100 -9.59 -6.99 -3.21
CA GLY A 100 -10.49 -7.08 -2.08
C GLY A 100 -10.90 -5.72 -1.55
N SER A 101 -11.96 -5.71 -0.75
CA SER A 101 -12.46 -4.52 -0.07
C SER A 101 -12.94 -4.85 1.34
N GLN A 102 -12.85 -3.86 2.23
CA GLN A 102 -13.28 -3.97 3.63
C GLN A 102 -13.77 -2.61 4.14
N GLY A 103 -15.10 -2.44 4.22
CA GLY A 103 -15.70 -1.14 4.51
C GLY A 103 -15.37 -0.14 3.40
N ILE A 104 -14.84 1.02 3.78
CA ILE A 104 -14.40 2.05 2.82
C ILE A 104 -13.02 1.79 2.20
N HIS A 105 -12.34 0.71 2.61
CA HIS A 105 -10.99 0.42 2.17
C HIS A 105 -11.01 -0.56 1.00
N ILE A 106 -10.36 -0.18 -0.09
CA ILE A 106 -10.20 -0.97 -1.30
C ILE A 106 -8.72 -1.31 -1.44
N LEU A 107 -8.43 -2.58 -1.66
CA LEU A 107 -7.09 -3.10 -1.90
C LEU A 107 -6.90 -3.31 -3.40
N LEU A 108 -6.00 -2.52 -3.98
CA LEU A 108 -5.56 -2.61 -5.35
C LEU A 108 -4.21 -3.29 -5.44
N ALA A 109 -3.99 -4.04 -6.51
CA ALA A 109 -2.71 -4.63 -6.86
C ALA A 109 -2.32 -4.22 -8.29
N ASN A 110 -1.05 -3.91 -8.51
CA ASN A 110 -0.53 -3.75 -9.86
C ASN A 110 -0.31 -5.14 -10.52
N PRO A 111 -0.19 -5.22 -11.87
CA PRO A 111 -0.10 -6.51 -12.55
C PRO A 111 1.04 -7.45 -12.05
N PRO A 112 2.26 -6.96 -11.73
CA PRO A 112 3.31 -7.80 -11.14
C PRO A 112 2.92 -8.51 -9.82
N ALA A 113 2.14 -7.84 -8.96
CA ALA A 113 1.65 -8.41 -7.69
C ALA A 113 0.64 -9.55 -7.89
N LEU A 114 0.03 -9.65 -9.07
CA LEU A 114 -0.95 -10.69 -9.40
C LEU A 114 -0.34 -11.91 -10.07
N LYS A 115 0.89 -11.81 -10.60
CA LYS A 115 1.57 -12.96 -11.19
C LYS A 115 1.67 -14.04 -10.11
N GLU A 116 1.37 -15.29 -10.42
CA GLU A 116 1.59 -16.37 -9.46
C GLU A 116 3.08 -16.44 -9.12
N VAL A 117 3.41 -16.85 -7.89
CA VAL A 117 4.78 -17.24 -7.57
C VAL A 117 5.02 -18.50 -8.40
N ALA A 118 5.85 -18.43 -9.44
CA ALA A 118 6.23 -19.63 -10.18
C ALA A 118 6.79 -20.62 -9.16
N GLY A 119 6.03 -21.70 -8.96
CA GLY A 119 6.26 -22.68 -7.91
C GLY A 119 7.69 -23.17 -7.97
N LYS A 120 8.29 -23.30 -6.79
CA LYS A 120 9.48 -24.11 -6.59
C LYS A 120 9.05 -25.42 -5.95
#